data_AF-A0A088RT71-F1
#
_entry.id   AF-A0A088RT71-F1
#
_cell.length_a   1.000
_cell.length_b   1.000
_cell.length_c   1.000
_cell.angle_alpha   90.00
_cell.angle_beta   90.00
_cell.angle_gamma   90.00
#
_symmetry.space_group_name_H-M   'P 1'
#
loop_
_entity.id
_entity.type
_entity.pdbx_description
1 polymer ?
#
loop_
_entity_poly.entity_id
_entity_poly.type
_entity_poly.pdbx_seq_one_letter_code
_entity_poly.pdbx_strand_id
1 'polypeptide(L)'
;MCKEFVASTEGTALLAALYIVDYMRKQDNVAAKSTFYDVLIELEHAIRRDMFIVEQIKYTTKESKEGKKSIEATRAEAFRIHCAAKVFAFQLLGDVVADDEKVVSYASKKQESIDEALNAWEKASIKIKEPMADIEHCWVAKQEKQQCGSLYETAAVFDEQPNKTFALLLPSITAKLPMLPMQEGELQYVLPGKSGMLLLDSAPPSEGWMISKRLLVQARKSKLSKDDEQALLGLLNESLVSRLGVSPQQLSELATHNPEVCASVLLKLPSGSAGAFIQFLLKGNIPEENMQTILLRASSVLQQVNVRTFISTMIHKLRERGELSTGAESVKNFALSLHQLVMKAAKENREIFIADAFRPDLEQLFQSSSNPEVKNRWEDMKR
;
A
#
# COMPACT_ATOMS: atom_id res chain seq x y z
N MET A 1 16.24 -22.89 19.28
CA MET A 1 16.46 -24.34 19.09
C MET A 1 16.83 -24.71 17.64
N CYS A 2 15.92 -24.72 16.64
CA CYS A 2 16.29 -25.15 15.27
C CYS A 2 17.43 -24.32 14.64
N LYS A 3 17.37 -22.98 14.77
CA LYS A 3 18.44 -22.07 14.32
C LYS A 3 19.78 -22.28 15.02
N GLU A 4 19.75 -22.69 16.28
CA GLU A 4 20.96 -22.94 17.08
C GLU A 4 21.62 -24.25 16.65
N PHE A 5 20.83 -25.28 16.35
CA PHE A 5 21.35 -26.55 15.83
C PHE A 5 21.92 -26.41 14.41
N VAL A 6 21.26 -25.64 13.54
CA VAL A 6 21.75 -25.36 12.18
C VAL A 6 22.97 -24.42 12.20
N ALA A 7 23.20 -23.65 13.26
CA ALA A 7 24.40 -22.83 13.39
C ALA A 7 25.61 -23.60 13.98
N SER A 8 25.40 -24.84 14.45
CA SER A 8 26.43 -25.63 15.12
C SER A 8 27.36 -26.33 14.13
N THR A 9 28.64 -26.35 14.45
CA THR A 9 29.67 -27.15 13.77
C THR A 9 29.67 -28.62 14.23
N GLU A 10 28.81 -28.99 15.18
CA GLU A 10 28.62 -30.37 15.62
C GLU A 10 27.41 -30.99 14.89
N GLY A 11 27.65 -31.52 13.69
CA GLY A 11 26.61 -32.05 12.81
C GLY A 11 25.77 -33.20 13.37
N THR A 12 26.30 -33.95 14.35
CA THR A 12 25.62 -35.11 14.94
C THR A 12 24.32 -34.74 15.64
N ALA A 13 24.28 -33.60 16.33
CA ALA A 13 23.07 -33.14 17.02
C ALA A 13 21.97 -32.73 16.04
N LEU A 14 22.35 -32.02 14.97
CA LEU A 14 21.44 -31.61 13.91
C LEU A 14 20.83 -32.82 13.17
N LEU A 15 21.67 -33.78 12.81
CA LEU A 15 21.23 -35.01 12.15
C LEU A 15 20.33 -35.87 13.06
N ALA A 16 20.66 -35.98 14.35
CA ALA A 16 19.80 -36.69 15.32
C ALA A 16 18.45 -35.98 15.50
N ALA A 17 18.43 -34.64 15.56
CA ALA A 17 17.19 -33.88 15.62
C ALA A 17 16.33 -34.07 14.37
N LEU A 18 16.94 -34.06 13.17
CA LEU A 18 16.24 -34.36 11.91
C LEU A 18 15.59 -35.74 11.92
N TYR A 19 16.27 -36.76 12.46
CA TYR A 19 15.71 -38.10 12.60
C TYR A 19 14.49 -38.13 13.52
N ILE A 20 14.55 -37.45 14.67
CA ILE A 20 13.41 -37.36 15.61
C ILE A 20 12.24 -36.63 14.97
N VAL A 21 12.49 -35.52 14.27
CA VAL A 21 11.45 -34.75 13.59
C VAL A 21 10.83 -35.57 12.45
N ASP A 22 11.61 -36.34 11.69
CA ASP A 22 11.10 -37.25 10.65
C ASP A 22 10.24 -38.38 11.24
N TYR A 23 10.67 -38.97 12.36
CA TYR A 23 9.86 -39.97 13.05
C TYR A 23 8.49 -39.41 13.47
N MET A 24 8.45 -38.19 14.03
CA MET A 24 7.20 -37.51 14.36
C MET A 24 6.39 -37.11 13.11
N ARG A 25 7.07 -36.74 12.02
CA ARG A 25 6.44 -36.44 10.72
C ARG A 25 5.69 -37.66 10.18
N LYS A 26 6.29 -38.84 10.25
CA LYS A 26 5.70 -40.14 9.84
C LYS A 26 4.50 -40.56 10.70
N GLN A 27 4.34 -40.00 11.89
CA GLN A 27 3.15 -40.16 12.75
C GLN A 27 2.08 -39.10 12.49
N ASP A 28 2.11 -38.43 11.33
CA ASP A 28 1.20 -37.35 10.94
C ASP A 28 1.14 -36.15 11.90
N ASN A 29 2.23 -35.89 12.64
CA ASN A 29 2.29 -34.71 13.50
C ASN A 29 2.50 -33.44 12.65
N VAL A 30 1.47 -32.59 12.56
CA VAL A 30 1.48 -31.33 11.80
C VAL A 30 2.59 -30.37 12.27
N ALA A 31 2.86 -30.31 13.57
CA ALA A 31 3.92 -29.44 14.10
C ALA A 31 5.30 -29.94 13.67
N ALA A 32 5.51 -31.25 13.61
CA ALA A 32 6.74 -31.86 13.10
C ALA A 32 6.90 -31.65 11.60
N LYS A 33 5.85 -31.84 10.79
CA LYS A 33 5.84 -31.53 9.34
C LYS A 33 6.29 -30.09 9.05
N SER A 34 5.68 -29.13 9.75
CA SER A 34 6.07 -27.71 9.63
C SER A 34 7.50 -27.46 10.13
N THR A 35 7.90 -28.04 11.26
CA THR A 35 9.27 -27.84 11.80
C THR A 35 10.33 -28.44 10.88
N PHE A 36 10.03 -29.57 10.22
CA PHE A 36 10.91 -30.18 9.24
C PHE A 36 11.15 -29.25 8.05
N TYR A 37 10.09 -28.60 7.55
CA TYR A 37 10.20 -27.61 6.47
C TYR A 37 10.97 -26.35 6.91
N ASP A 38 10.76 -25.86 8.14
CA ASP A 38 11.56 -24.77 8.71
C ASP A 38 13.06 -25.11 8.74
N VAL A 39 13.41 -26.33 9.12
CA VAL A 39 14.81 -26.79 9.15
C VAL A 39 15.40 -26.84 7.74
N LEU A 40 14.65 -27.28 6.72
CA LEU A 40 15.09 -27.26 5.32
C LEU A 40 15.39 -25.84 4.82
N ILE A 41 14.51 -24.88 5.11
CA ILE A 41 14.71 -23.47 4.75
C ILE A 41 15.96 -22.91 5.42
N GLU A 42 16.10 -23.11 6.73
CA GLU A 42 17.26 -22.62 7.48
C GLU A 42 18.56 -23.29 7.03
N LEU A 43 18.53 -24.57 6.62
CA LEU A 43 19.67 -25.26 6.00
C LEU A 43 20.08 -24.62 4.67
N GLU A 44 19.13 -24.30 3.78
CA GLU A 44 19.44 -23.59 2.54
C GLU A 44 20.09 -22.22 2.80
N HIS A 45 19.56 -21.48 3.76
CA HIS A 45 20.13 -20.19 4.16
C HIS A 45 21.55 -20.34 4.73
N ALA A 46 21.78 -21.36 5.57
CA ALA A 46 23.09 -21.65 6.14
C ALA A 46 24.11 -22.03 5.06
N ILE A 47 23.76 -22.90 4.12
CA ILE A 47 24.63 -23.31 3.00
C ILE A 47 25.02 -22.10 2.13
N ARG A 48 24.06 -21.25 1.76
CA ARG A 48 24.34 -20.03 0.98
C ARG A 48 25.24 -19.06 1.75
N ARG A 49 24.99 -18.88 3.05
CA ARG A 49 25.80 -18.04 3.92
C ARG A 49 27.22 -18.54 4.03
N ASP A 50 27.42 -19.84 4.22
CA ASP A 50 28.76 -20.43 4.29
C ASP A 50 29.52 -20.27 2.98
N MET A 51 28.87 -20.52 1.84
CA MET A 51 29.46 -20.31 0.51
C MET A 51 29.89 -18.86 0.31
N PHE A 52 29.04 -17.90 0.69
CA PHE A 52 29.35 -16.47 0.62
C PHE A 52 30.54 -16.09 1.51
N ILE A 53 30.56 -16.56 2.76
CA ILE A 53 31.64 -16.29 3.71
C ILE A 53 32.97 -16.89 3.22
N VAL A 54 32.96 -18.13 2.74
CA VAL A 54 34.15 -18.77 2.16
C VAL A 54 34.69 -17.96 0.99
N GLU A 55 33.81 -17.45 0.11
CA GLU A 55 34.22 -16.61 -1.01
C GLU A 55 34.80 -15.27 -0.54
N GLN A 56 34.22 -14.63 0.48
CA GLN A 56 34.78 -13.40 1.07
C GLN A 56 36.16 -13.61 1.69
N ILE A 57 36.38 -14.73 2.38
CA ILE A 57 37.67 -15.03 3.02
C ILE A 57 38.77 -15.16 1.96
N LYS A 58 38.49 -15.76 0.79
CA LYS A 58 39.47 -15.84 -0.32
C LYS A 58 40.03 -14.47 -0.70
N TYR A 59 39.17 -13.46 -0.84
CA TYR A 59 39.56 -12.09 -1.22
C TYR A 59 40.03 -11.22 -0.05
N THR A 60 39.98 -11.72 1.18
CA THR A 60 40.39 -10.95 2.36
C THR A 60 41.92 -10.97 2.49
N THR A 61 42.55 -9.80 2.45
CA THR A 61 44.02 -9.57 2.50
C THR A 61 44.55 -9.15 3.87
N LYS A 62 43.67 -8.99 4.88
CA LYS A 62 43.99 -8.38 6.18
C LYS A 62 44.39 -9.35 7.30
N GLU A 63 44.30 -10.68 7.10
CA GLU A 63 44.57 -11.67 8.14
C GLU A 63 45.91 -12.40 7.97
N SER A 64 46.48 -12.87 9.09
CA SER A 64 47.69 -13.70 9.07
C SER A 64 47.42 -15.01 8.32
N LYS A 65 48.42 -15.54 7.60
CA LYS A 65 48.28 -16.76 6.78
C LYS A 65 47.79 -17.98 7.58
N GLU A 66 48.09 -18.07 8.87
CA GLU A 66 47.64 -19.15 9.76
C GLU A 66 46.22 -18.93 10.31
N GLY A 67 45.87 -17.69 10.68
CA GLY A 67 44.51 -17.34 11.11
C GLY A 67 43.50 -17.53 9.98
N LYS A 68 43.87 -17.11 8.77
CA LYS A 68 43.06 -17.31 7.55
C LYS A 68 42.79 -18.79 7.28
N LYS A 69 43.82 -19.65 7.36
CA LYS A 69 43.68 -21.10 7.18
C LYS A 69 42.79 -21.77 8.23
N SER A 70 42.89 -21.35 9.49
CA SER A 70 42.04 -21.90 10.56
C SER A 70 40.58 -21.53 10.36
N ILE A 71 40.28 -20.29 9.95
CA ILE A 71 38.91 -19.83 9.70
C ILE A 71 38.33 -20.50 8.47
N GLU A 72 39.12 -20.64 7.40
CA GLU A 72 38.74 -21.40 6.20
C GLU A 72 38.40 -22.87 6.54
N ALA A 73 39.21 -23.54 7.36
CA ALA A 73 38.97 -24.93 7.77
C ALA A 73 37.67 -25.09 8.58
N THR A 74 37.43 -24.22 9.56
CA THR A 74 36.19 -24.26 10.37
C THR A 74 34.94 -24.00 9.53
N ARG A 75 35.02 -23.08 8.56
CA ARG A 75 33.89 -22.76 7.67
C ARG A 75 33.65 -23.82 6.60
N ALA A 76 34.70 -24.41 6.06
CA ALA A 76 34.60 -25.56 5.16
C ALA A 76 33.95 -26.76 5.87
N GLU A 77 34.27 -26.98 7.14
CA GLU A 77 33.65 -28.03 7.95
C GLU A 77 32.16 -27.75 8.23
N ALA A 78 31.80 -26.50 8.57
CA ALA A 78 30.40 -26.09 8.73
C ALA A 78 29.59 -26.32 7.44
N PHE A 79 30.13 -25.86 6.29
CA PHE A 79 29.53 -26.07 4.98
C PHE A 79 29.29 -27.56 4.69
N ARG A 80 30.33 -28.39 4.90
CA ARG A 80 30.25 -29.84 4.69
C ARG A 80 29.15 -30.47 5.55
N ILE A 81 29.04 -30.05 6.82
CA ILE A 81 28.04 -30.56 7.75
C ILE A 81 26.62 -30.14 7.33
N HIS A 82 26.40 -28.91 6.87
CA HIS A 82 25.10 -28.47 6.37
C HIS A 82 24.70 -29.23 5.09
N CYS A 83 25.64 -29.46 4.18
CA CYS A 83 25.41 -30.28 2.99
C CYS A 83 25.09 -31.75 3.36
N ALA A 84 25.81 -32.32 4.33
CA ALA A 84 25.52 -33.67 4.83
C ALA A 84 24.12 -33.76 5.48
N ALA A 85 23.73 -32.75 6.25
CA ALA A 85 22.39 -32.66 6.85
C ALA A 85 21.28 -32.54 5.79
N LYS A 86 21.52 -31.78 4.72
CA LYS A 86 20.60 -31.68 3.58
C LYS A 86 20.42 -33.02 2.85
N VAL A 87 21.53 -33.74 2.58
CA VAL A 87 21.46 -35.10 2.00
C VAL A 87 20.65 -36.03 2.88
N PHE A 88 20.92 -36.02 4.19
CA PHE A 88 20.21 -36.85 5.14
C PHE A 88 18.72 -36.53 5.18
N ALA A 89 18.34 -35.24 5.18
CA ALA A 89 16.94 -34.83 5.11
C ALA A 89 16.25 -35.32 3.83
N PHE A 90 16.92 -35.30 2.67
CA PHE A 90 16.37 -35.85 1.43
C PHE A 90 16.22 -37.37 1.45
N GLN A 91 17.16 -38.09 2.07
CA GLN A 91 17.02 -39.54 2.25
C GLN A 91 15.89 -39.90 3.21
N LEU A 92 15.67 -39.10 4.26
CA LEU A 92 14.52 -39.25 5.16
C LEU A 92 13.20 -39.02 4.43
N LEU A 93 13.13 -37.99 3.58
CA LEU A 93 11.94 -37.73 2.76
C LEU A 93 11.67 -38.82 1.73
N GLY A 94 12.72 -39.41 1.15
CA GLY A 94 12.60 -40.48 0.17
C GLY A 94 12.52 -41.89 0.77
N ASP A 95 12.46 -42.02 2.10
CA ASP A 95 12.46 -43.30 2.83
C ASP A 95 13.60 -44.25 2.43
N VAL A 96 14.81 -43.71 2.26
CA VAL A 96 16.01 -44.46 1.84
C VAL A 96 17.01 -44.66 2.99
N VAL A 97 16.72 -44.12 4.18
CA VAL A 97 17.55 -44.34 5.38
C VAL A 97 17.23 -45.72 5.95
N ALA A 98 18.25 -46.57 6.07
CA ALA A 98 18.09 -47.90 6.67
C ALA A 98 18.10 -47.84 8.20
N ASP A 99 17.40 -48.77 8.85
CA ASP A 99 17.22 -48.81 10.32
C ASP A 99 18.53 -48.99 11.11
N ASP A 100 19.61 -49.43 10.45
CA ASP A 100 20.94 -49.67 11.02
C ASP A 100 21.94 -48.51 10.77
N GLU A 101 21.55 -47.48 10.03
CA GLU A 101 22.44 -46.36 9.72
C GLU A 101 22.65 -45.43 10.91
N LYS A 102 23.92 -45.25 11.31
CA LYS A 102 24.29 -44.36 12.41
C LYS A 102 24.40 -42.91 11.92
N VAL A 103 23.81 -41.97 12.65
CA VAL A 103 23.92 -40.51 12.48
C VAL A 103 25.38 -40.04 12.31
N VAL A 104 26.31 -40.64 13.04
CA VAL A 104 27.75 -40.33 12.99
C VAL A 104 28.38 -40.67 11.62
N SER A 105 27.82 -41.63 10.88
CA SER A 105 28.30 -41.97 9.53
C SER A 105 28.05 -40.85 8.52
N TYR A 106 26.94 -40.11 8.69
CA TYR A 106 26.59 -38.96 7.86
C TYR A 106 27.47 -37.75 8.16
N ALA A 107 27.72 -37.49 9.45
CA ALA A 107 28.61 -36.42 9.88
C ALA A 107 30.06 -36.61 9.43
N SER A 108 30.47 -37.84 9.06
CA SER A 108 31.85 -38.16 8.65
C SER A 108 32.04 -38.33 7.14
N LYS A 109 31.00 -38.14 6.31
CA LYS A 109 31.12 -38.24 4.84
C LYS A 109 32.01 -37.14 4.26
N LYS A 110 32.80 -37.50 3.26
CA LYS A 110 33.62 -36.56 2.46
C LYS A 110 32.72 -35.71 1.56
N GLN A 111 33.13 -34.47 1.29
CA GLN A 111 32.37 -33.52 0.46
C GLN A 111 32.02 -34.09 -0.93
N GLU A 112 32.96 -34.76 -1.60
CA GLU A 112 32.73 -35.35 -2.93
C GLU A 112 31.53 -36.32 -2.94
N SER A 113 31.44 -37.19 -1.93
CA SER A 113 30.32 -38.15 -1.79
C SER A 113 29.01 -37.45 -1.46
N ILE A 114 29.05 -36.32 -0.73
CA ILE A 114 27.88 -35.51 -0.41
C ILE A 114 27.36 -34.83 -1.68
N ASP A 115 28.25 -34.25 -2.49
CA ASP A 115 27.90 -33.57 -3.74
C ASP A 115 27.32 -34.56 -4.77
N GLU A 116 27.92 -35.75 -4.91
CA GLU A 116 27.36 -36.83 -5.73
C GLU A 116 25.95 -37.22 -5.29
N ALA A 117 25.71 -37.34 -3.99
CA ALA A 117 24.40 -37.66 -3.44
C ALA A 117 23.37 -36.54 -3.69
N LEU A 118 23.74 -35.27 -3.50
CA LEU A 118 22.87 -34.13 -3.81
C LEU A 118 22.49 -34.09 -5.29
N ASN A 119 23.46 -34.28 -6.18
CA ASN A 119 23.22 -34.33 -7.64
C ASN A 119 22.32 -35.52 -8.03
N ALA A 120 22.45 -36.65 -7.34
CA ALA A 120 21.58 -37.81 -7.55
C ALA A 120 20.14 -37.51 -7.11
N TRP A 121 19.95 -36.84 -5.98
CA TRP A 121 18.63 -36.43 -5.48
C TRP A 121 17.94 -35.38 -6.36
N GLU A 122 18.71 -34.45 -6.94
CA GLU A 122 18.18 -33.51 -7.92
C GLU A 122 17.58 -34.24 -9.14
N LYS A 123 18.28 -35.26 -9.65
CA LYS A 123 17.82 -36.11 -10.75
C LYS A 123 16.66 -37.03 -10.34
N ALA A 124 16.65 -37.50 -9.09
CA ALA A 124 15.64 -38.40 -8.52
C ALA A 124 14.48 -37.66 -7.81
N SER A 125 14.32 -36.35 -8.07
CA SER A 125 13.40 -35.46 -7.33
C SER A 125 11.95 -35.93 -7.26
N ILE A 126 11.50 -36.80 -8.18
CA ILE A 126 10.16 -37.38 -8.18
C ILE A 126 9.83 -38.07 -6.85
N LYS A 127 10.81 -38.75 -6.22
CA LYS A 127 10.61 -39.48 -4.96
C LYS A 127 10.36 -38.59 -3.74
N ILE A 128 10.79 -37.33 -3.79
CA ILE A 128 10.66 -36.37 -2.69
C ILE A 128 9.55 -35.34 -2.92
N LYS A 129 9.03 -35.21 -4.15
CA LYS A 129 8.04 -34.18 -4.50
C LYS A 129 6.76 -34.26 -3.68
N GLU A 130 6.20 -35.45 -3.53
CA GLU A 130 4.95 -35.65 -2.78
C GLU A 130 5.14 -35.45 -1.26
N PRO A 131 6.15 -36.07 -0.60
CA PRO A 131 6.48 -35.75 0.77
C PRO A 131 6.78 -34.26 1.01
N MET A 132 7.47 -33.60 0.07
CA MET A 132 7.78 -32.16 0.12
C MET A 132 6.51 -31.30 0.05
N ALA A 133 5.58 -31.63 -0.85
CA ALA A 133 4.33 -30.89 -0.99
C ALA A 133 3.44 -31.00 0.26
N ASP A 134 3.38 -32.18 0.90
CA ASP A 134 2.63 -32.39 2.14
C ASP A 134 3.21 -31.55 3.31
N ILE A 135 4.53 -31.55 3.48
CA ILE A 135 5.17 -30.75 4.54
C ILE A 135 5.08 -29.24 4.25
N GLU A 136 5.18 -28.83 2.99
CA GLU A 136 5.00 -27.43 2.56
C GLU A 136 3.58 -26.97 2.87
N HIS A 137 2.56 -27.75 2.49
CA HIS A 137 1.17 -27.44 2.79
C HIS A 137 0.93 -27.30 4.31
N CYS A 138 1.46 -28.22 5.12
CA CYS A 138 1.37 -28.12 6.58
C CYS A 138 2.09 -26.90 7.15
N TRP A 139 3.22 -26.52 6.56
CA TRP A 139 3.98 -25.34 6.93
C TRP A 139 3.24 -24.05 6.58
N VAL A 140 2.69 -23.94 5.37
CA VAL A 140 1.87 -22.81 4.92
C VAL A 140 0.65 -22.67 5.82
N ALA A 141 -0.09 -23.74 6.08
CA ALA A 141 -1.25 -23.71 6.97
C ALA A 141 -0.89 -23.27 8.41
N LYS A 142 0.30 -23.66 8.91
CA LYS A 142 0.77 -23.22 10.24
C LYS A 142 1.29 -21.78 10.24
N GLN A 143 1.97 -21.34 9.19
CA GLN A 143 2.36 -19.94 8.96
C GLN A 143 1.12 -19.04 8.88
N GLU A 144 0.14 -19.40 8.05
CA GLU A 144 -1.16 -18.74 7.99
C GLU A 144 -1.86 -18.77 9.35
N LYS A 145 -1.86 -19.91 10.06
CA LYS A 145 -2.40 -19.98 11.42
C LYS A 145 -1.64 -19.12 12.42
N GLN A 146 -0.35 -18.85 12.27
CA GLN A 146 0.41 -17.96 13.15
C GLN A 146 0.23 -16.48 12.77
N GLN A 147 0.14 -16.18 11.47
CA GLN A 147 -0.15 -14.86 10.93
C GLN A 147 -1.59 -14.43 11.24
N CYS A 148 -2.55 -15.35 11.11
CA CYS A 148 -3.94 -15.22 11.57
C CYS A 148 -4.06 -15.48 13.09
N GLY A 149 -3.06 -16.09 13.72
CA GLY A 149 -3.08 -16.61 15.09
C GLY A 149 -3.04 -15.57 16.18
N SER A 150 -2.77 -14.30 15.86
CA SER A 150 -3.06 -13.22 16.79
C SER A 150 -4.56 -12.95 16.97
N LEU A 151 -5.44 -13.74 16.32
CA LEU A 151 -6.89 -13.76 16.59
C LEU A 151 -7.30 -14.72 17.71
N TYR A 152 -6.46 -15.70 18.10
CA TYR A 152 -6.87 -16.74 19.05
C TYR A 152 -6.48 -16.47 20.52
N GLU A 153 -5.50 -15.59 20.78
CA GLU A 153 -5.16 -15.19 22.17
C GLU A 153 -6.10 -14.13 22.75
N THR A 154 -7.06 -13.63 21.97
CA THR A 154 -8.15 -12.78 22.44
C THR A 154 -9.47 -13.54 22.40
N ALA A 155 -9.48 -14.74 23.00
CA ALA A 155 -10.73 -15.40 23.36
C ALA A 155 -11.53 -14.45 24.27
N ALA A 156 -12.80 -14.23 23.92
CA ALA A 156 -13.70 -13.36 24.65
C ALA A 156 -13.71 -13.71 26.15
N VAL A 157 -13.29 -12.76 26.99
CA VAL A 157 -13.36 -12.91 28.44
C VAL A 157 -14.78 -12.55 28.86
N PHE A 158 -15.49 -13.51 29.44
CA PHE A 158 -16.74 -13.22 30.15
C PHE A 158 -16.36 -12.66 31.52
N ASP A 159 -16.72 -11.40 31.79
CA ASP A 159 -16.58 -10.79 33.11
C ASP A 159 -17.77 -11.23 33.97
N GLU A 160 -17.54 -12.13 34.94
CA GLU A 160 -18.56 -12.52 35.92
C GLU A 160 -18.60 -11.49 37.05
N GLN A 161 -19.41 -10.45 36.88
CA GLN A 161 -19.82 -9.60 38.00
C GLN A 161 -21.20 -10.01 38.51
N PRO A 162 -21.42 -10.07 39.84
CA PRO A 162 -22.72 -10.37 40.39
C PRO A 162 -23.66 -9.18 40.11
N ASN A 163 -24.70 -9.42 39.32
CA ASN A 163 -25.84 -8.55 38.97
C ASN A 163 -25.82 -7.73 37.67
N LYS A 164 -25.10 -8.13 36.60
CA LYS A 164 -25.39 -7.57 35.25
C LYS A 164 -25.37 -8.64 34.16
N THR A 165 -26.26 -8.45 33.18
CA THR A 165 -26.38 -9.20 31.93
C THR A 165 -25.00 -9.44 31.30
N PHE A 166 -24.70 -10.69 30.96
CA PHE A 166 -23.44 -11.11 30.34
C PHE A 166 -23.08 -10.20 29.17
N ALA A 167 -21.95 -9.49 29.26
CA ALA A 167 -21.42 -8.68 28.18
C ALA A 167 -20.24 -9.42 27.55
N LEU A 168 -20.37 -9.80 26.28
CA LEU A 168 -19.28 -10.35 25.48
C LEU A 168 -18.30 -9.21 25.17
N LEU A 169 -17.18 -9.13 25.89
CA LEU A 169 -16.12 -8.18 25.59
C LEU A 169 -15.28 -8.69 24.42
N LEU A 170 -15.62 -8.25 23.21
CA LEU A 170 -14.78 -8.41 22.03
C LEU A 170 -13.74 -7.29 22.02
N PRO A 171 -12.44 -7.57 22.14
CA PRO A 171 -11.42 -6.55 21.89
C PRO A 171 -11.53 -6.09 20.43
N SER A 172 -11.42 -4.79 20.19
CA SER A 172 -11.45 -4.23 18.83
C SER A 172 -10.34 -4.85 17.98
N ILE A 173 -10.73 -5.75 17.08
CA ILE A 173 -9.84 -6.43 16.15
C ILE A 173 -9.30 -5.38 15.16
N THR A 174 -8.01 -5.07 15.23
CA THR A 174 -7.30 -4.39 14.16
C THR A 174 -6.73 -5.45 13.23
N ALA A 175 -7.28 -5.57 12.03
CA ALA A 175 -6.71 -6.46 11.01
C ALA A 175 -5.25 -6.05 10.75
N LYS A 176 -4.31 -6.98 10.90
CA LYS A 176 -2.93 -6.75 10.46
C LYS A 176 -2.94 -6.58 8.94
N LEU A 177 -2.22 -5.56 8.47
CA LEU A 177 -2.09 -5.28 7.06
C LEU A 177 -1.56 -6.53 6.34
N PRO A 178 -2.11 -6.89 5.17
CA PRO A 178 -1.53 -7.95 4.35
C PRO A 178 -0.10 -7.54 3.99
N MET A 179 0.87 -8.24 4.56
CA MET A 179 2.28 -8.07 4.22
C MET A 179 2.69 -9.18 3.28
N LEU A 180 3.35 -8.84 2.18
CA LEU A 180 4.01 -9.85 1.35
C LEU A 180 5.14 -10.49 2.18
N PRO A 181 5.37 -11.81 2.08
CA PRO A 181 6.51 -12.46 2.72
C PRO A 181 7.80 -11.86 2.15
N MET A 182 8.58 -11.17 2.98
CA MET A 182 9.83 -10.51 2.58
C MET A 182 10.90 -11.56 2.25
N GLN A 183 11.47 -11.52 1.04
CA GLN A 183 12.66 -12.31 0.69
C GLN A 183 13.95 -11.52 0.96
N GLU A 184 15.01 -12.22 1.36
CA GLU A 184 16.34 -11.63 1.57
C GLU A 184 16.87 -11.03 0.24
N GLY A 185 17.13 -9.72 0.21
CA GLY A 185 17.61 -9.01 -0.98
C GLY A 185 16.54 -8.19 -1.73
N GLU A 186 15.27 -8.26 -1.34
CA GLU A 186 14.29 -7.32 -1.85
C GLU A 186 14.52 -5.92 -1.27
N LEU A 187 14.85 -4.97 -2.14
CA LEU A 187 14.94 -3.56 -1.78
C LEU A 187 13.52 -3.09 -1.45
N GLN A 188 13.23 -3.01 -0.17
CA GLN A 188 12.00 -2.43 0.33
C GLN A 188 11.95 -0.99 -0.20
N TYR A 189 10.98 -0.67 -1.07
CA TYR A 189 10.38 0.66 -0.99
C TYR A 189 9.67 0.70 0.35
N VAL A 190 10.43 0.83 1.46
CA VAL A 190 9.90 1.42 2.69
C VAL A 190 9.43 2.76 2.19
N LEU A 191 8.13 2.96 2.00
CA LEU A 191 7.61 4.24 1.54
C LEU A 191 8.14 5.28 2.54
N PRO A 192 9.19 6.07 2.21
CA PRO A 192 9.79 6.97 3.16
C PRO A 192 8.83 8.14 3.17
N GLY A 193 7.97 8.18 4.18
CA GLY A 193 6.87 9.13 4.22
C GLY A 193 5.66 8.72 3.41
N LYS A 194 4.58 9.48 3.63
CA LYS A 194 3.27 9.36 3.00
C LYS A 194 3.40 9.34 1.47
N SER A 195 3.67 8.18 0.87
CA SER A 195 3.56 8.01 -0.57
C SER A 195 2.08 8.06 -0.90
N GLY A 196 1.65 9.16 -1.55
CA GLY A 196 0.25 9.47 -1.84
C GLY A 196 -0.48 8.47 -2.74
N MET A 197 0.12 7.33 -3.10
CA MET A 197 -0.51 6.27 -3.89
C MET A 197 -1.15 5.16 -3.05
N LEU A 198 -0.67 4.90 -1.83
CA LEU A 198 -1.21 3.82 -0.98
C LEU A 198 -1.28 4.30 0.48
N LEU A 199 -2.46 4.73 0.90
CA LEU A 199 -2.74 5.03 2.31
C LEU A 199 -3.23 3.75 2.99
N LEU A 200 -2.36 3.10 3.76
CA LEU A 200 -2.73 1.98 4.61
C LEU A 200 -3.05 2.52 6.01
N ASP A 201 -4.33 2.76 6.27
CA ASP A 201 -4.79 3.24 7.57
C ASP A 201 -5.31 2.07 8.42
N SER A 202 -4.55 1.72 9.47
CA SER A 202 -4.90 0.70 10.45
C SER A 202 -5.73 1.24 11.63
N ALA A 203 -6.06 2.53 11.64
CA ALA A 203 -6.87 3.10 12.71
C ALA A 203 -8.31 2.54 12.66
N PRO A 204 -8.96 2.28 13.81
CA PRO A 204 -10.37 1.89 13.80
C PRO A 204 -11.24 2.98 13.16
N PRO A 205 -12.37 2.62 12.50
CA PRO A 205 -13.33 3.59 11.98
C PRO A 205 -13.88 4.45 13.12
N SER A 206 -13.64 5.76 13.08
CA SER A 206 -14.26 6.68 14.04
C SER A 206 -15.72 6.93 13.67
N GLU A 207 -16.53 7.34 14.65
CA GLU A 207 -17.92 7.73 14.41
C GLU A 207 -18.02 8.85 13.36
N GLY A 208 -17.17 9.87 13.46
CA GLY A 208 -17.08 10.94 12.47
C GLY A 208 -16.74 10.44 11.07
N TRP A 209 -15.88 9.42 10.93
CA TRP A 209 -15.59 8.81 9.63
C TRP A 209 -16.79 8.05 9.07
N MET A 210 -17.50 7.30 9.91
CA MET A 210 -18.70 6.54 9.49
C MET A 210 -19.81 7.49 9.02
N ILE A 211 -20.06 8.57 9.78
CA ILE A 211 -21.04 9.60 9.42
C ILE A 211 -20.63 10.28 8.10
N SER A 212 -19.37 10.72 7.99
CA SER A 212 -18.87 11.39 6.78
C SER A 212 -18.94 10.50 5.55
N LYS A 213 -18.60 9.22 5.68
CA LYS A 213 -18.69 8.24 4.58
C LYS A 213 -20.13 8.06 4.12
N ARG A 214 -21.08 7.92 5.05
CA ARG A 214 -22.50 7.80 4.74
C ARG A 214 -23.03 9.05 4.02
N LEU A 215 -22.74 10.24 4.55
CA LEU A 215 -23.17 11.51 3.99
C LEU A 215 -22.55 11.77 2.61
N LEU A 216 -21.29 11.41 2.38
CA LEU A 216 -20.67 11.51 1.06
C LEU A 216 -21.31 10.58 0.02
N VAL A 217 -21.67 9.36 0.41
CA VAL A 217 -22.39 8.44 -0.50
C VAL A 217 -23.76 9.02 -0.87
N GLN A 218 -24.44 9.69 0.06
CA GLN A 218 -25.71 10.36 -0.21
C GLN A 218 -25.52 11.62 -1.08
N ALA A 219 -24.51 12.43 -0.78
CA ALA A 219 -24.17 13.65 -1.52
C ALA A 219 -23.82 13.40 -2.99
N ARG A 220 -23.35 12.19 -3.31
CA ARG A 220 -23.07 11.78 -4.70
C ARG A 220 -24.33 11.47 -5.50
N LYS A 221 -25.45 11.14 -4.85
CA LYS A 221 -26.69 10.73 -5.51
C LYS A 221 -27.72 11.86 -5.59
N SER A 222 -27.71 12.76 -4.62
CA SER A 222 -28.69 13.83 -4.52
C SER A 222 -28.15 15.00 -3.69
N LYS A 223 -28.80 16.15 -3.79
CA LYS A 223 -28.52 17.29 -2.91
C LYS A 223 -28.78 16.92 -1.45
N LEU A 224 -27.85 17.26 -0.56
CA LEU A 224 -27.99 17.04 0.88
C LEU A 224 -28.98 18.05 1.50
N SER A 225 -29.52 17.70 2.66
CA SER A 225 -30.20 18.67 3.51
C SER A 225 -29.19 19.70 4.03
N LYS A 226 -29.64 20.91 4.40
CA LYS A 226 -28.71 21.94 4.93
C LYS A 226 -27.99 21.46 6.20
N ASP A 227 -28.70 20.71 7.05
CA ASP A 227 -28.15 20.20 8.31
C ASP A 227 -27.10 19.12 8.03
N ASP A 228 -27.37 18.20 7.11
CA ASP A 228 -26.40 17.17 6.69
C ASP A 228 -25.18 17.76 5.98
N GLU A 229 -25.39 18.79 5.16
CA GLU A 229 -24.31 19.51 4.48
C GLU A 229 -23.39 20.19 5.51
N GLN A 230 -23.96 20.90 6.49
CA GLN A 230 -23.18 21.53 7.56
C GLN A 230 -22.47 20.51 8.44
N ALA A 231 -23.14 19.40 8.79
CA ALA A 231 -22.54 18.32 9.55
C ALA A 231 -21.34 17.70 8.80
N LEU A 232 -21.49 17.44 7.50
CA LEU A 232 -20.39 16.92 6.69
C LEU A 232 -19.24 17.93 6.62
N LEU A 233 -19.53 19.20 6.30
CA LEU A 233 -18.50 20.26 6.22
C LEU A 233 -17.74 20.44 7.53
N GLY A 234 -18.40 20.30 8.68
CA GLY A 234 -17.77 20.38 10.00
C GLY A 234 -16.86 19.20 10.34
N LEU A 235 -17.11 18.02 9.74
CA LEU A 235 -16.32 16.80 9.97
C LEU A 235 -15.12 16.67 9.01
N LEU A 236 -15.18 17.30 7.83
CA LEU A 236 -14.14 17.20 6.80
C LEU A 236 -12.83 17.88 7.24
N ASN A 237 -11.76 17.09 7.32
CA ASN A 237 -10.38 17.55 7.51
C ASN A 237 -9.43 16.77 6.58
N GLU A 238 -8.18 17.20 6.46
CA GLU A 238 -7.21 16.59 5.53
C GLU A 238 -7.00 15.09 5.79
N SER A 239 -6.89 14.69 7.06
CA SER A 239 -6.72 13.28 7.45
C SER A 239 -7.94 12.45 7.05
N LEU A 240 -9.14 12.95 7.34
CA LEU A 240 -10.39 12.28 7.05
C LEU A 240 -10.67 12.20 5.55
N VAL A 241 -10.40 13.26 4.79
CA VAL A 241 -10.52 13.27 3.32
C VAL A 241 -9.53 12.28 2.69
N SER A 242 -8.29 12.25 3.17
CA SER A 242 -7.29 11.28 2.73
C SER A 242 -7.74 9.84 3.01
N ARG A 243 -8.36 9.59 4.18
CA ARG A 243 -8.85 8.27 4.58
C ARG A 243 -10.11 7.82 3.85
N LEU A 244 -10.98 8.77 3.50
CA LEU A 244 -12.23 8.47 2.76
C LEU A 244 -11.94 8.03 1.32
N GLY A 245 -10.84 8.51 0.73
CA GLY A 245 -10.40 8.15 -0.61
C GLY A 245 -11.40 8.59 -1.68
N VAL A 246 -11.20 9.78 -2.23
CA VAL A 246 -12.12 10.35 -3.23
C VAL A 246 -11.56 10.20 -4.64
N SER A 247 -12.28 9.54 -5.53
CA SER A 247 -11.88 9.38 -6.94
C SER A 247 -12.36 10.55 -7.82
N PRO A 248 -11.77 10.78 -9.01
CA PRO A 248 -12.22 11.85 -9.92
C PRO A 248 -13.71 11.73 -10.29
N GLN A 249 -14.20 10.51 -10.48
CA GLN A 249 -15.62 10.25 -10.76
C GLN A 249 -16.51 10.65 -9.60
N GLN A 250 -16.11 10.30 -8.37
CA GLN A 250 -16.86 10.67 -7.16
C GLN A 250 -16.89 12.20 -6.97
N LEU A 251 -15.80 12.91 -7.27
CA LEU A 251 -15.79 14.37 -7.27
C LEU A 251 -16.72 14.96 -8.34
N SER A 252 -16.80 14.36 -9.52
CA SER A 252 -17.73 14.83 -10.57
C SER A 252 -19.20 14.68 -10.15
N GLU A 253 -19.54 13.57 -9.49
CA GLU A 253 -20.88 13.34 -8.95
C GLU A 253 -21.20 14.35 -7.83
N LEU A 254 -20.24 14.58 -6.91
CA LEU A 254 -20.37 15.60 -5.87
C LEU A 254 -20.54 17.00 -6.47
N ALA A 255 -19.75 17.35 -7.47
CA ALA A 255 -19.85 18.65 -8.15
C ALA A 255 -21.20 18.87 -8.83
N THR A 256 -21.87 17.80 -9.26
CA THR A 256 -23.18 17.88 -9.91
C THR A 256 -24.31 18.17 -8.93
N HIS A 257 -24.24 17.63 -7.71
CA HIS A 257 -25.35 17.74 -6.75
C HIS A 257 -25.07 18.65 -5.55
N ASN A 258 -23.81 18.72 -5.09
CA ASN A 258 -23.37 19.41 -3.88
C ASN A 258 -22.01 20.13 -4.09
N PRO A 259 -22.00 21.27 -4.82
CA PRO A 259 -20.76 21.97 -5.18
C PRO A 259 -19.97 22.51 -3.97
N GLU A 260 -20.63 22.92 -2.88
CA GLU A 260 -19.97 23.39 -1.65
C GLU A 260 -19.17 22.28 -0.96
N VAL A 261 -19.75 21.07 -0.88
CA VAL A 261 -19.06 19.87 -0.37
C VAL A 261 -17.89 19.50 -1.25
N CYS A 262 -18.07 19.54 -2.59
CA CYS A 262 -16.99 19.27 -3.53
C CYS A 262 -15.81 20.25 -3.35
N ALA A 263 -16.09 21.55 -3.20
CA ALA A 263 -15.06 22.54 -2.97
C ALA A 263 -14.31 22.32 -1.64
N SER A 264 -15.04 21.99 -0.57
CA SER A 264 -14.44 21.69 0.73
C SER A 264 -13.52 20.46 0.67
N VAL A 265 -13.93 19.40 -0.05
CA VAL A 265 -13.07 18.23 -0.28
C VAL A 265 -11.80 18.63 -1.04
N LEU A 266 -11.91 19.43 -2.11
CA LEU A 266 -10.76 19.89 -2.89
C LEU A 266 -9.76 20.72 -2.06
N LEU A 267 -10.25 21.55 -1.14
CA LEU A 267 -9.42 22.35 -0.21
C LEU A 267 -8.64 21.49 0.80
N LYS A 268 -9.08 20.25 1.04
CA LYS A 268 -8.50 19.32 2.01
C LYS A 268 -7.69 18.20 1.34
N LEU A 269 -7.53 18.23 0.02
CA LEU A 269 -6.65 17.32 -0.70
C LEU A 269 -5.17 17.73 -0.54
N PRO A 270 -4.23 16.78 -0.66
CA PRO A 270 -2.80 17.09 -0.67
C PRO A 270 -2.44 18.15 -1.73
N SER A 271 -1.52 19.04 -1.34
CA SER A 271 -0.97 20.07 -2.23
C SER A 271 -0.33 19.42 -3.46
N GLY A 272 -0.86 19.73 -4.64
CA GLY A 272 -0.44 19.15 -5.93
C GLY A 272 -1.52 18.32 -6.63
N SER A 273 -2.44 17.70 -5.89
CA SER A 273 -3.50 16.87 -6.50
C SER A 273 -4.74 17.67 -6.88
N ALA A 274 -5.08 18.70 -6.10
CA ALA A 274 -6.30 19.50 -6.28
C ALA A 274 -6.42 20.12 -7.69
N GLY A 275 -5.33 20.67 -8.23
CA GLY A 275 -5.33 21.28 -9.57
C GLY A 275 -5.70 20.28 -10.69
N ALA A 276 -5.20 19.04 -10.60
CA ALA A 276 -5.51 17.97 -11.55
C ALA A 276 -6.98 17.53 -11.46
N PHE A 277 -7.53 17.43 -10.25
CA PHE A 277 -8.96 17.15 -10.07
C PHE A 277 -9.83 18.28 -10.61
N ILE A 278 -9.47 19.55 -10.38
CA ILE A 278 -10.22 20.68 -10.93
C ILE A 278 -10.14 20.70 -12.46
N GLN A 279 -9.00 20.34 -13.06
CA GLN A 279 -8.91 20.15 -14.52
C GLN A 279 -9.86 19.07 -15.02
N PHE A 280 -9.96 17.95 -14.30
CA PHE A 280 -10.89 16.88 -14.63
C PHE A 280 -12.35 17.37 -14.58
N LEU A 281 -12.72 18.11 -13.53
CA LEU A 281 -14.07 18.68 -13.38
C LEU A 281 -14.40 19.68 -14.49
N LEU A 282 -13.48 20.56 -14.87
CA LEU A 282 -13.67 21.54 -15.96
C LEU A 282 -13.89 20.89 -17.32
N LYS A 283 -13.37 19.68 -17.54
CA LYS A 283 -13.60 18.88 -18.75
C LYS A 283 -14.86 18.01 -18.65
N GLY A 284 -15.43 17.88 -17.45
CA GLY A 284 -16.64 17.12 -17.19
C GLY A 284 -17.92 17.85 -17.57
N ASN A 285 -19.04 17.14 -17.52
CA ASN A 285 -20.37 17.68 -17.81
C ASN A 285 -21.05 18.20 -16.53
N ILE A 286 -20.44 19.19 -15.87
CA ILE A 286 -20.95 19.78 -14.62
C ILE A 286 -21.75 21.05 -14.96
N PRO A 287 -22.89 21.32 -14.31
CA PRO A 287 -23.63 22.57 -14.48
C PRO A 287 -22.74 23.80 -14.25
N GLU A 288 -22.88 24.81 -15.11
CA GLU A 288 -22.00 26.00 -15.12
C GLU A 288 -21.97 26.72 -13.76
N GLU A 289 -23.13 26.90 -13.13
CA GLU A 289 -23.24 27.56 -11.82
C GLU A 289 -22.55 26.76 -10.70
N ASN A 290 -22.63 25.43 -10.75
CA ASN A 290 -21.95 24.57 -9.79
C ASN A 290 -20.43 24.65 -9.97
N MET A 291 -19.95 24.64 -11.22
CA MET A 291 -18.52 24.77 -11.51
C MET A 291 -17.99 26.14 -11.06
N GLN A 292 -18.72 27.22 -11.30
CA GLN A 292 -18.38 28.56 -10.82
C GLN A 292 -18.29 28.59 -9.29
N THR A 293 -19.27 28.01 -8.60
CA THR A 293 -19.27 27.88 -7.13
C THR A 293 -18.01 27.15 -6.65
N ILE A 294 -17.66 26.02 -7.26
CA ILE A 294 -16.48 25.23 -6.89
C ILE A 294 -15.20 26.04 -7.06
N LEU A 295 -15.02 26.73 -8.20
CA LEU A 295 -13.83 27.54 -8.46
C LEU A 295 -13.70 28.69 -7.45
N LEU A 296 -14.80 29.37 -7.12
CA LEU A 296 -14.81 30.49 -6.18
C LEU A 296 -14.53 30.05 -4.74
N ARG A 297 -14.98 28.85 -4.36
CA ARG A 297 -14.80 28.29 -3.01
C ARG A 297 -13.43 27.63 -2.84
N ALA A 298 -12.91 27.01 -3.89
CA ALA A 298 -11.59 26.37 -3.90
C ALA A 298 -10.46 27.29 -4.44
N SER A 299 -10.63 28.63 -4.35
CA SER A 299 -9.73 29.62 -4.96
C SER A 299 -8.27 29.50 -4.52
N SER A 300 -8.02 29.10 -3.28
CA SER A 300 -6.67 28.96 -2.72
C SER A 300 -5.87 27.79 -3.28
N VAL A 301 -6.52 26.77 -3.86
CA VAL A 301 -5.85 25.57 -4.42
C VAL A 301 -5.85 25.54 -5.96
N LEU A 302 -6.38 26.60 -6.59
CA LEU A 302 -6.39 26.72 -8.04
C LEU A 302 -4.98 26.92 -8.60
N GLN A 303 -4.73 26.30 -9.75
CA GLN A 303 -3.54 26.56 -10.55
C GLN A 303 -3.92 27.43 -11.75
N GLN A 304 -2.96 28.17 -12.29
CA GLN A 304 -3.19 29.07 -13.43
C GLN A 304 -3.75 28.33 -14.66
N VAL A 305 -3.39 27.05 -14.85
CA VAL A 305 -3.96 26.21 -15.89
C VAL A 305 -5.47 26.01 -15.73
N ASN A 306 -6.01 25.95 -14.50
CA ASN A 306 -7.45 25.82 -14.25
C ASN A 306 -8.22 27.05 -14.72
N VAL A 307 -7.69 28.24 -14.45
CA VAL A 307 -8.29 29.51 -14.84
C VAL A 307 -8.29 29.67 -16.35
N ARG A 308 -7.17 29.33 -17.01
CA ARG A 308 -7.07 29.34 -18.48
C ARG A 308 -8.09 28.38 -19.13
N THR A 309 -8.19 27.15 -18.62
CA THR A 309 -9.19 26.19 -19.11
C THR A 309 -10.61 26.71 -18.91
N PHE A 310 -10.93 27.25 -17.73
CA PHE A 310 -12.25 27.82 -17.45
C PHE A 310 -12.62 28.96 -18.43
N ILE A 311 -11.73 29.95 -18.60
CA ILE A 311 -11.93 31.07 -19.52
C ILE A 311 -12.13 30.57 -20.95
N SER A 312 -11.23 29.70 -21.42
CA SER A 312 -11.32 29.14 -22.78
C SER A 312 -12.63 28.40 -23.02
N THR A 313 -13.07 27.56 -22.08
CA THR A 313 -14.32 26.80 -22.19
C THR A 313 -15.53 27.73 -22.19
N MET A 314 -15.54 28.76 -21.34
CA MET A 314 -16.66 29.71 -21.29
C MET A 314 -16.74 30.58 -22.53
N ILE A 315 -15.62 31.09 -23.06
CA ILE A 315 -15.60 31.85 -24.32
C ILE A 315 -16.16 31.01 -25.46
N HIS A 316 -15.73 29.75 -25.58
CA HIS A 316 -16.22 28.84 -26.62
C HIS A 316 -17.74 28.62 -26.51
N LYS A 317 -18.22 28.26 -25.31
CA LYS A 317 -19.65 28.01 -25.06
C LYS A 317 -20.52 29.25 -25.32
N LEU A 318 -20.05 30.43 -24.92
CA LEU A 318 -20.78 31.68 -25.12
C LEU A 318 -20.80 32.12 -26.59
N ARG A 319 -19.73 31.86 -27.34
CA ARG A 319 -19.70 32.09 -28.80
C ARG A 319 -20.65 31.15 -29.55
N GLU A 320 -20.72 29.88 -29.16
CA GLU A 320 -21.64 28.90 -29.78
C GLU A 320 -23.13 29.20 -29.50
N ARG A 321 -23.46 29.79 -28.34
CA ARG A 321 -24.85 30.09 -27.98
C ARG A 321 -25.45 31.31 -28.69
N GLY A 322 -24.64 32.18 -29.33
CA GLY A 322 -25.13 33.37 -30.04
C GLY A 322 -25.94 34.37 -29.19
N GLU A 323 -26.48 35.41 -29.83
CA GLU A 323 -27.25 36.52 -29.21
C GLU A 323 -28.65 36.12 -28.71
N LEU A 324 -28.83 34.91 -28.18
CA LEU A 324 -30.07 34.51 -27.51
C LEU A 324 -30.15 35.18 -26.14
N SER A 325 -31.37 35.47 -25.65
CA SER A 325 -31.59 36.13 -24.34
C SER A 325 -30.95 35.39 -23.16
N THR A 326 -30.85 34.06 -23.23
CA THR A 326 -30.13 33.20 -22.29
C THR A 326 -28.61 33.41 -22.32
N GLY A 327 -28.07 33.87 -23.46
CA GLY A 327 -26.67 34.23 -23.63
C GLY A 327 -26.30 35.49 -22.83
N ALA A 328 -27.18 36.49 -22.78
CA ALA A 328 -26.92 37.74 -22.05
C ALA A 328 -26.75 37.52 -20.52
N GLU A 329 -27.61 36.70 -19.90
CA GLU A 329 -27.48 36.37 -18.48
C GLU A 329 -26.26 35.45 -18.22
N SER A 330 -25.97 34.54 -19.14
CA SER A 330 -24.78 33.67 -19.06
C SER A 330 -23.48 34.48 -19.15
N VAL A 331 -23.43 35.50 -20.02
CA VAL A 331 -22.31 36.46 -20.12
C VAL A 331 -22.16 37.26 -18.83
N LYS A 332 -23.27 37.71 -18.24
CA LYS A 332 -23.25 38.42 -16.95
C LYS A 332 -22.73 37.54 -15.81
N ASN A 333 -23.24 36.31 -15.68
CA ASN A 333 -22.79 35.36 -14.65
C ASN A 333 -21.32 34.98 -14.82
N PHE A 334 -20.86 34.82 -16.07
CA PHE A 334 -19.46 34.61 -16.38
C PHE A 334 -18.59 35.81 -15.97
N ALA A 335 -18.98 37.03 -16.33
CA ALA A 335 -18.26 38.25 -15.96
C ALA A 335 -18.16 38.42 -14.44
N LEU A 336 -19.25 38.20 -13.72
CA LEU A 336 -19.30 38.27 -12.26
C LEU A 336 -18.39 37.22 -11.62
N SER A 337 -18.48 35.98 -12.08
CA SER A 337 -17.66 34.88 -11.57
C SER A 337 -16.19 35.07 -11.88
N LEU A 338 -15.83 35.52 -13.09
CA LEU A 338 -14.45 35.82 -13.47
C LEU A 338 -13.89 36.96 -12.64
N HIS A 339 -14.64 38.05 -12.46
CA HIS A 339 -14.24 39.16 -11.61
C HIS A 339 -14.04 38.71 -10.16
N GLN A 340 -14.98 37.95 -9.59
CA GLN A 340 -14.83 37.42 -8.23
C GLN A 340 -13.62 36.48 -8.13
N LEU A 341 -13.39 35.63 -9.13
CA LEU A 341 -12.26 34.73 -9.16
C LEU A 341 -10.94 35.50 -9.18
N VAL A 342 -10.78 36.46 -10.08
CA VAL A 342 -9.55 37.25 -10.21
C VAL A 342 -9.32 38.10 -8.97
N MET A 343 -10.35 38.80 -8.46
CA MET A 343 -10.20 39.69 -7.31
C MET A 343 -10.04 38.96 -5.97
N LYS A 344 -10.71 37.82 -5.79
CA LYS A 344 -10.60 37.01 -4.57
C LYS A 344 -9.35 36.14 -4.61
N ALA A 345 -9.08 35.46 -5.72
CA ALA A 345 -7.89 34.66 -5.86
C ALA A 345 -6.61 35.51 -5.84
N ALA A 346 -6.62 36.75 -6.34
CA ALA A 346 -5.46 37.64 -6.19
C ALA A 346 -5.06 37.91 -4.72
N LYS A 347 -6.01 37.79 -3.77
CA LYS A 347 -5.72 37.90 -2.33
C LYS A 347 -5.15 36.62 -1.73
N GLU A 348 -5.62 35.46 -2.19
CA GLU A 348 -5.31 34.14 -1.61
C GLU A 348 -4.15 33.42 -2.35
N ASN A 349 -3.99 33.68 -3.64
CA ASN A 349 -3.02 33.05 -4.55
C ASN A 349 -2.59 34.06 -5.65
N ARG A 350 -1.42 34.67 -5.45
CA ARG A 350 -0.87 35.74 -6.32
C ARG A 350 -0.52 35.28 -7.74
N GLU A 351 -0.56 33.99 -8.03
CA GLU A 351 -0.22 33.43 -9.35
C GLU A 351 -1.41 33.42 -10.33
N ILE A 352 -2.62 33.78 -9.87
CA ILE A 352 -3.83 33.78 -10.68
C ILE A 352 -4.05 35.14 -11.33
N PHE A 353 -4.09 35.15 -12.66
CA PHE A 353 -4.32 36.35 -13.47
C PHE A 353 -4.98 35.99 -14.81
N ILE A 354 -5.55 36.98 -15.50
CA ILE A 354 -6.04 36.81 -16.88
C ILE A 354 -4.85 36.89 -17.83
N ALA A 355 -4.55 35.79 -18.54
CA ALA A 355 -3.45 35.78 -19.50
C ALA A 355 -3.76 36.69 -20.71
N ASP A 356 -2.73 37.38 -21.21
CA ASP A 356 -2.90 38.40 -22.27
C ASP A 356 -3.53 37.86 -23.55
N ALA A 357 -3.31 36.57 -23.85
CA ALA A 357 -3.92 35.89 -24.99
C ALA A 357 -5.46 35.90 -24.97
N PHE A 358 -6.09 35.95 -23.79
CA PHE A 358 -7.55 35.97 -23.66
C PHE A 358 -8.15 37.39 -23.62
N ARG A 359 -7.33 38.44 -23.43
CA ARG A 359 -7.82 39.81 -23.30
C ARG A 359 -8.63 40.27 -24.52
N PRO A 360 -8.19 40.07 -25.78
CA PRO A 360 -8.96 40.52 -26.95
C PRO A 360 -10.32 39.86 -27.05
N ASP A 361 -10.39 38.54 -26.80
CA ASP A 361 -11.63 37.77 -26.88
C ASP A 361 -12.62 38.17 -25.77
N LEU A 362 -12.13 38.37 -24.54
CA LEU A 362 -12.93 38.86 -23.41
C LEU A 362 -13.40 40.29 -23.63
N GLU A 363 -12.55 41.14 -24.18
CA GLU A 363 -12.88 42.53 -24.50
C GLU A 363 -13.99 42.61 -25.52
N GLN A 364 -13.89 41.84 -26.61
CA GLN A 364 -14.94 41.74 -27.61
C GLN A 364 -16.26 41.26 -26.97
N LEU A 365 -16.21 40.21 -26.14
CA LEU A 365 -17.39 39.56 -25.54
C LEU A 365 -18.08 40.43 -24.48
N PHE A 366 -17.34 41.19 -23.68
CA PHE A 366 -17.91 42.05 -22.64
C PHE A 366 -18.34 43.42 -23.18
N GLN A 367 -17.65 43.97 -24.20
CA GLN A 367 -18.06 45.23 -24.82
C GLN A 367 -19.31 45.09 -25.69
N SER A 368 -19.52 43.92 -26.31
CA SER A 368 -20.74 43.61 -27.06
C SER A 368 -21.97 43.41 -26.16
N SER A 369 -21.79 43.24 -24.84
CA SER A 369 -22.90 43.16 -23.90
C SER A 369 -23.61 44.52 -23.75
N SER A 370 -24.94 44.52 -23.72
CA SER A 370 -25.74 45.71 -23.41
C SER A 370 -25.78 46.04 -21.91
N ASN A 371 -25.26 45.16 -21.05
CA ASN A 371 -25.31 45.33 -19.60
C ASN A 371 -24.14 46.21 -19.08
N PRO A 372 -24.41 47.38 -18.47
CA PRO A 372 -23.37 48.26 -17.95
C PRO A 372 -22.55 47.64 -16.81
N GLU A 373 -23.14 46.72 -16.04
CA GLU A 373 -22.43 46.03 -14.95
C GLU A 373 -21.29 45.16 -15.50
N VAL A 374 -21.52 44.47 -16.62
CA VAL A 374 -20.50 43.63 -17.28
C VAL A 374 -19.32 44.48 -17.75
N LYS A 375 -19.59 45.66 -18.33
CA LYS A 375 -18.56 46.59 -18.79
C LYS A 375 -17.74 47.14 -17.64
N ASN A 376 -18.38 47.57 -16.55
CA ASN A 376 -17.70 48.10 -15.38
C ASN A 376 -16.76 47.05 -14.75
N ARG A 377 -17.23 45.80 -14.62
CA ARG A 377 -16.42 44.69 -14.09
C ARG A 377 -15.21 44.36 -14.97
N TRP A 378 -15.35 44.49 -16.29
CA TRP A 378 -14.23 44.32 -17.22
C TRP A 378 -13.16 45.39 -17.04
N GLU A 379 -13.56 46.66 -16.93
CA GLU A 379 -12.63 47.76 -16.67
C GLU A 379 -11.91 47.61 -15.32
N ASP A 380 -12.60 47.10 -14.29
CA ASP A 380 -11.98 46.79 -13.01
C ASP A 380 -10.94 45.66 -13.11
N MET A 381 -11.17 44.64 -13.94
CA MET A 381 -10.24 43.51 -14.15
C MET A 381 -9.03 43.85 -15.03
N LYS A 382 -9.11 44.93 -15.83
CA LYS A 382 -7.99 45.41 -16.67
C LYS A 382 -6.91 46.12 -15.87
N ARG A 383 -7.29 46.77 -14.78
CA ARG A 383 -6.42 47.49 -13.86
C ARG A 383 -5.60 46.52 -13.02
#